data_AF-A0A7C1TJU2-F1
#
_entry.id   AF-A0A7C1TJU2-F1
#
_cell.length_a   1.000
_cell.length_b   1.000
_cell.length_c   1.000
_cell.angle_alpha   90.00
_cell.angle_beta   90.00
_cell.angle_gamma   90.00
#
_symmetry.space_group_name_H-M   'P 1'
#
loop_
_entity.id
_entity.type
_entity.pdbx_description
1 polymer ?
#
loop_
_entity_poly.entity_id
_entity_poly.type
_entity_poly.pdbx_seq_one_letter_code
_entity_poly.pdbx_strand_id
1 'polypeptide(L)'
;MPGFKATVVGENFEFEIDGESQFLDFYRTVYVDAADERAARDSALALIREELARQSLLSEDAAAPSLSVEFIGQADVLDYSTDEDFIWHFPDELDDEWEE
;
A
#
# COMPACT_ATOMS: atom_id res chain seq x y z
N MET A 1 -1.51 21.00 11.22
CA MET A 1 -2.30 20.56 10.05
C MET A 1 -2.90 19.22 10.44
N PRO A 2 -4.16 18.89 10.05
CA PRO A 2 -4.68 17.57 10.37
C PRO A 2 -3.90 16.53 9.57
N GLY A 3 -3.15 15.70 10.29
CA GLY A 3 -2.52 14.53 9.69
C GLY A 3 -3.58 13.47 9.44
N PHE A 4 -3.46 12.75 8.34
CA PHE A 4 -4.29 11.59 8.02
C PHE A 4 -3.41 10.37 7.94
N LYS A 5 -3.89 9.26 8.50
CA LYS A 5 -3.34 7.92 8.34
C LYS A 5 -4.14 7.23 7.25
N ALA A 6 -3.46 6.76 6.21
CA ALA A 6 -4.08 6.03 5.11
C ALA A 6 -3.37 4.69 4.93
N THR A 7 -4.12 3.61 4.90
CA THR A 7 -3.62 2.27 4.57
C THR A 7 -3.93 2.00 3.10
N VAL A 8 -2.86 1.89 2.32
CA VAL A 8 -2.89 1.58 0.89
C VAL A 8 -2.60 0.10 0.73
N VAL A 9 -3.44 -0.56 -0.05
CA VAL A 9 -3.29 -1.96 -0.43
C VAL A 9 -2.97 -2.00 -1.92
N GLY A 10 -1.98 -2.79 -2.28
CA GLY A 10 -1.66 -3.09 -3.66
C GLY A 10 -1.77 -4.58 -3.92
N GLU A 11 -2.38 -4.96 -5.04
CA GLU A 11 -2.62 -6.37 -5.37
C GLU A 11 -2.06 -6.69 -6.76
N ASN A 12 -1.75 -7.97 -6.99
CA ASN A 12 -1.27 -8.49 -8.27
C ASN A 12 0.10 -7.93 -8.70
N PHE A 13 1.04 -7.77 -7.78
CA PHE A 13 2.41 -7.41 -8.14
C PHE A 13 3.22 -8.65 -8.49
N GLU A 14 3.70 -8.74 -9.73
CA GLU A 14 4.56 -9.85 -10.16
C GLU A 14 6.00 -9.65 -9.65
N PHE A 15 6.52 -10.64 -8.94
CA PHE A 15 7.91 -10.74 -8.51
C PHE A 15 8.52 -12.04 -9.00
N GLU A 16 9.79 -11.99 -9.40
CA GLU A 16 10.59 -13.19 -9.66
C GLU A 16 11.27 -13.61 -8.35
N ILE A 17 10.83 -14.73 -7.77
CA ILE A 17 11.40 -15.29 -6.54
C ILE A 17 11.81 -16.73 -6.82
N ASP A 18 13.08 -17.06 -6.55
CA ASP A 18 13.67 -18.38 -6.85
C ASP A 18 13.55 -18.83 -8.32
N GLY A 19 13.40 -17.88 -9.25
CA GLY A 19 13.28 -18.14 -10.69
C GLY A 19 11.87 -18.47 -11.16
N GLU A 20 10.86 -18.25 -10.30
CA GLU A 20 9.44 -18.40 -10.63
C GLU A 20 8.72 -17.04 -10.50
N SER A 21 7.86 -16.70 -11.46
CA SER A 21 6.95 -15.54 -11.35
C SER A 21 5.88 -15.84 -10.30
N GLN A 22 5.83 -15.01 -9.27
CA GLN A 22 4.82 -15.09 -8.21
C GLN A 22 4.11 -13.74 -8.08
N PHE A 23 2.81 -13.77 -7.79
CA PHE A 23 2.03 -12.58 -7.51
C PHE A 23 1.98 -12.34 -6.02
N LEU A 24 2.35 -11.13 -5.61
CA LEU A 24 2.30 -10.68 -4.23
C LEU A 24 1.34 -9.51 -4.10
N ASP A 25 0.74 -9.44 -2.93
CA ASP A 25 -0.04 -8.31 -2.48
C ASP A 25 0.75 -7.61 -1.38
N PHE A 26 0.44 -6.33 -1.15
CA PHE A 26 1.02 -5.58 -0.04
C PHE A 26 0.00 -4.70 0.61
N TYR A 27 0.22 -4.41 1.89
CA TYR A 27 -0.39 -3.27 2.54
C TYR A 27 0.70 -2.36 3.10
N ARG A 28 0.42 -1.06 3.08
CA ARG A 28 1.30 -0.06 3.66
C ARG A 28 0.51 1.10 4.21
N THR A 29 0.86 1.49 5.42
CA THR A 29 0.30 2.65 6.08
C THR A 29 1.18 3.86 5.84
N VAL A 30 0.59 4.95 5.37
CA VAL A 30 1.27 6.24 5.16
C VAL A 30 0.55 7.35 5.91
N TYR A 31 1.35 8.30 6.39
CA TYR A 31 0.86 9.51 7.03
C TYR A 31 0.99 10.67 6.06
N VAL A 32 -0.11 11.37 5.81
CA VAL A 32 -0.17 12.48 4.86
C VAL A 32 -0.81 13.70 5.50
N ASP A 33 -0.19 14.85 5.32
CA ASP A 33 -0.80 16.13 5.63
C ASP A 33 -1.74 16.53 4.50
N ALA A 34 -3.03 16.65 4.81
CA ALA A 34 -4.04 17.04 3.83
C ALA A 34 -5.11 17.94 4.46
N ALA A 35 -5.90 18.62 3.63
CA ALA A 35 -7.02 19.43 4.10
C ALA A 35 -8.22 18.57 4.55
N ASP A 36 -8.44 17.44 3.87
CA ASP A 36 -9.60 16.56 4.03
C ASP A 36 -9.26 15.13 3.56
N GLU A 37 -10.09 14.14 3.93
CA GLU A 37 -9.87 12.72 3.61
C GLU A 37 -9.69 12.46 2.12
N ARG A 38 -10.42 13.16 1.25
CA ARG A 38 -10.27 12.99 -0.20
C ARG A 38 -8.87 13.40 -0.67
N ALA A 39 -8.37 14.54 -0.19
CA ALA A 39 -7.02 15.01 -0.52
C ALA A 39 -5.95 14.09 0.10
N ALA A 40 -6.19 13.56 1.29
CA ALA A 40 -5.32 12.57 1.92
C ALA A 40 -5.26 11.27 1.10
N ARG A 41 -6.40 10.78 0.60
CA ARG A 41 -6.46 9.58 -0.25
C ARG A 41 -5.65 9.73 -1.52
N ASP A 42 -5.83 10.83 -2.24
CA ASP A 42 -5.07 11.11 -3.47
C ASP A 42 -3.57 11.23 -3.17
N SER A 43 -3.22 11.91 -2.07
CA SER A 43 -1.81 12.08 -1.66
C SER A 43 -1.15 10.76 -1.27
N ALA A 44 -1.87 9.90 -0.51
CA ALA A 44 -1.39 8.59 -0.11
C ALA A 44 -1.13 7.68 -1.33
N LEU A 45 -2.08 7.63 -2.27
CA LEU A 45 -1.90 6.87 -3.51
C LEU A 45 -0.74 7.41 -4.36
N ALA A 46 -0.59 8.73 -4.45
CA ALA A 46 0.49 9.35 -5.19
C ALA A 46 1.86 9.00 -4.61
N LEU A 47 2.01 9.03 -3.28
CA LEU A 47 3.25 8.64 -2.59
C LEU A 47 3.63 7.19 -2.88
N ILE A 48 2.68 6.27 -2.72
CA ILE A 48 2.91 4.84 -2.97
C ILE A 48 3.25 4.60 -4.45
N ARG A 49 2.53 5.24 -5.38
CA ARG A 49 2.82 5.14 -6.82
C ARG A 49 4.22 5.64 -7.17
N GLU A 50 4.64 6.77 -6.61
CA GLU A 50 5.98 7.30 -6.85
C GLU A 50 7.06 6.34 -6.34
N GLU A 51 6.84 5.74 -5.17
CA GLU A 51 7.79 4.79 -4.60
C GLU A 51 7.87 3.48 -5.40
N LEU A 52 6.73 2.92 -5.80
CA LEU A 52 6.69 1.74 -6.66
C LEU A 52 7.30 2.01 -8.04
N ALA A 53 7.06 3.20 -8.61
CA ALA A 53 7.71 3.62 -9.86
C ALA A 53 9.22 3.72 -9.69
N ARG A 54 9.71 4.25 -8.56
CA ARG A 54 11.15 4.32 -8.23
C ARG A 54 11.78 2.93 -8.11
N GLN A 55 11.02 1.95 -7.65
CA GLN A 55 11.43 0.54 -7.58
C GLN A 55 11.20 -0.24 -8.88
N SER A 56 10.66 0.41 -9.94
CA SER A 56 10.30 -0.23 -11.22
C SER A 56 9.30 -1.40 -11.07
N LEU A 57 8.44 -1.34 -10.05
CA LEU A 57 7.40 -2.35 -9.77
C LEU A 57 6.06 -2.07 -10.48
N LEU A 58 5.93 -0.93 -11.15
CA LEU A 58 4.77 -0.60 -11.97
C LEU A 58 5.07 -0.95 -13.43
N SER A 59 4.51 -2.08 -13.89
CA SER A 59 4.51 -2.47 -15.30
C SER A 59 3.33 -1.84 -16.05
N GLU A 60 3.52 -1.45 -17.31
CA GLU A 60 2.48 -0.90 -18.19
C GLU A 60 1.54 -1.97 -18.80
N ASP A 61 1.71 -3.24 -18.42
CA ASP A 61 0.97 -4.38 -18.95
C ASP A 61 -0.48 -4.46 -18.45
N ALA A 62 -1.34 -5.12 -19.23
CA ALA A 62 -2.79 -5.20 -18.97
C ALA A 62 -3.18 -6.00 -17.70
N ALA A 63 -2.25 -6.78 -17.14
CA ALA A 63 -2.34 -7.35 -15.80
C ALA A 63 -1.71 -6.41 -14.75
N ALA A 64 -1.92 -5.10 -14.92
CA ALA A 64 -1.32 -4.08 -14.07
C ALA A 64 -1.73 -4.28 -12.61
N PRO A 65 -0.80 -4.12 -11.67
CA PRO A 65 -1.13 -4.16 -10.26
C PRO A 65 -2.20 -3.13 -9.90
N SER A 66 -3.16 -3.51 -9.05
CA SER A 66 -4.17 -2.59 -8.52
C SER A 66 -3.64 -1.88 -7.29
N LEU A 67 -4.07 -0.63 -7.08
CA LEU A 67 -3.76 0.15 -5.88
C LEU A 67 -5.05 0.78 -5.36
N SER A 68 -5.36 0.49 -4.11
CA SER A 68 -6.58 0.91 -3.43
C SER A 68 -6.25 1.46 -2.05
N VAL A 69 -7.09 2.36 -1.53
CA VAL A 69 -7.00 2.79 -0.13
C VAL A 69 -8.08 2.06 0.63
N GLU A 70 -7.68 1.20 1.55
CA GLU A 70 -8.59 0.39 2.36
C GLU A 70 -9.07 1.17 3.59
N PHE A 71 -8.15 1.88 4.24
CA PHE A 71 -8.46 2.68 5.41
C PHE A 71 -7.96 4.10 5.25
N ILE A 72 -8.76 5.06 5.69
CA ILE A 72 -8.32 6.44 5.88
C ILE A 72 -8.97 7.02 7.13
N GLY A 73 -8.16 7.68 7.96
CA GLY A 73 -8.63 8.27 9.19
C GLY A 73 -7.75 9.45 9.59
N GLN A 74 -8.32 10.37 10.37
CA GLN A 74 -7.55 11.45 10.96
C GLN A 74 -6.60 10.87 12.02
N ALA A 75 -5.32 11.16 11.88
CA ALA A 75 -4.29 10.73 12.82
C ALA A 75 -4.00 11.86 13.81
N ASP A 76 -3.96 11.52 15.10
CA ASP A 76 -3.35 12.38 16.10
C ASP A 76 -1.83 12.36 15.94
N VAL A 77 -1.18 13.50 16.20
CA VAL A 77 0.27 13.72 16.02
C VAL A 77 1.16 12.70 16.77
N LEU A 78 0.57 11.96 17.73
CA LEU A 78 1.25 10.95 18.53
C LEU A 78 1.27 9.55 17.89
N ASP A 79 0.50 9.30 16.83
CA ASP A 79 0.46 8.00 16.13
C ASP A 79 1.45 7.92 14.96
N TYR A 80 2.35 8.89 14.82
CA TYR A 80 3.25 9.01 13.68
C TYR A 80 4.38 7.95 13.74
N SER A 81 4.04 6.70 13.40
CA SER A 81 5.05 5.68 13.12
C SER A 81 5.61 5.95 11.73
N THR A 82 6.84 6.43 11.68
CA THR A 82 7.44 7.06 10.48
C THR A 82 7.87 6.07 9.39
N ASP A 83 7.85 4.77 9.70
CA ASP A 83 8.53 3.74 8.90
C ASP A 83 7.72 2.44 8.91
N GLU A 84 6.50 2.47 8.38
CA GLU A 84 5.88 1.22 7.93
C GLU A 84 6.39 0.96 6.50
N ASP A 85 7.34 0.03 6.42
CA ASP A 85 7.85 -0.54 5.18
C ASP A 85 6.72 -1.29 4.42
N PHE A 86 6.94 -1.66 3.17
CA PHE A 86 5.95 -2.46 2.45
C PHE A 86 5.85 -3.85 3.06
N ILE A 87 4.66 -4.22 3.55
CA ILE A 87 4.41 -5.56 4.07
C ILE A 87 3.83 -6.41 2.95
N TRP A 88 4.71 -7.14 2.27
CA TRP A 88 4.37 -8.06 1.19
C TRP A 88 3.89 -9.40 1.75
N HIS A 89 2.86 -9.96 1.14
CA HIS A 89 2.28 -11.25 1.49
C HIS A 89 1.81 -11.98 0.22
N PHE A 90 1.78 -13.30 0.27
CA PHE A 90 1.14 -14.07 -0.78
C PHE A 90 -0.39 -13.96 -0.63
N PRO A 91 -1.15 -13.85 -1.73
CA PRO A 91 -2.62 -13.76 -1.68
C PRO A 91 -3.26 -14.97 -0.98
N ASP A 92 -2.63 -16.14 -1.07
CA ASP A 92 -3.09 -17.38 -0.41
C ASP A 92 -2.80 -17.42 1.11
N GLU A 93 -1.97 -16.53 1.66
CA GLU A 93 -1.64 -16.52 3.10
C GLU A 93 -2.67 -15.76 3.97
N LEU A 94 -3.56 -14.97 3.36
CA LEU A 94 -4.59 -14.23 4.10
C LEU A 94 -5.79 -15.08 4.54
N ASP A 95 -5.98 -16.27 3.94
CA ASP A 95 -7.09 -17.18 4.25
C ASP A 95 -6.80 -18.07 5.49
N ASP A 96 -5.54 -18.21 5.92
CA ASP A 96 -5.15 -19.15 6.98
C ASP A 96 -5.10 -18.56 8.42
N GLU A 97 -5.28 -17.25 8.62
CA GLU A 97 -5.17 -16.61 9.97
C GLU A 97 -6.50 -16.17 10.61
N TRP A 98 -7.66 -16.66 10.14
CA TRP A 98 -8.97 -16.38 10.77
C TRP A 98 -9.66 -17.59 11.42
N GLU A 99 -8.96 -18.72 11.61
CA GLU A 99 -9.48 -19.88 12.36
C GLU A 99 -8.76 -20.06 13.72
N GLU A 100 -9.12 -19.28 14.75
CA GLU A 100 -9.10 -19.73 16.16
C GLU A 100 -10.27 -19.19 16.99
#